data_AF-A0A7C1KYX6-F1
#
_entry.id   AF-A0A7C1KYX6-F1
#
_cell.length_a   1.000
_cell.length_b   1.000
_cell.length_c   1.000
_cell.angle_alpha   90.00
_cell.angle_beta   90.00
_cell.angle_gamma   90.00
#
_symmetry.space_group_name_H-M   'P 1'
#
loop_
_entity.id
_entity.type
_entity.pdbx_description
1 polymer ?
#
loop_
_entity_poly.entity_id
_entity_poly.type
_entity_poly.pdbx_seq_one_letter_code
_entity_poly.pdbx_strand_id
1 'polypeptide(L)' 'MPVEVCNGNGLPGFKFGESGKCFTYRPGNVAGRNAAREKANRQGQAIKISQTNNREAANG' A
#
# COMPACT_ATOMS: atom_id res chain seq x y z
N MET A 1 2.96 -2.88 -9.48
CA MET A 1 2.02 -3.28 -8.42
C MET A 1 0.90 -2.25 -8.30
N PRO A 2 -0.38 -2.64 -8.37
CA PRO A 2 -1.53 -1.76 -8.10
C PRO A 2 -1.94 -1.78 -6.61
N VAL A 3 -2.88 -0.93 -6.21
CA VAL A 3 -3.55 -1.08 -4.90
C VAL A 3 -4.61 -2.18 -5.01
N GLU A 4 -4.59 -3.12 -4.06
CA GLU A 4 -5.45 -4.29 -4.01
C GLU A 4 -6.17 -4.38 -2.67
N VAL A 5 -7.31 -5.07 -2.66
CA VAL A 5 -8.03 -5.37 -1.41
C VAL A 5 -7.26 -6.42 -0.61
N CYS A 6 -7.29 -6.30 0.71
CA CYS A 6 -6.71 -7.28 1.63
C CYS A 6 -7.59 -7.43 2.87
N ASN A 7 -7.34 -8.49 3.63
CA ASN A 7 -7.91 -8.67 4.96
C ASN A 7 -6.78 -8.81 5.96
N GLY A 8 -6.84 -8.03 7.05
CA GLY A 8 -5.86 -8.06 8.12
C GLY A 8 -6.58 -8.09 9.46
N ASN A 9 -6.25 -9.06 10.33
CA ASN A 9 -6.88 -9.20 11.64
C ASN A 9 -8.42 -9.25 11.60
N GLY A 10 -8.98 -9.90 10.58
CA GLY A 10 -10.44 -9.98 10.37
C GLY A 10 -11.11 -8.70 9.87
N LEU A 11 -10.34 -7.66 9.53
CA LEU A 11 -10.85 -6.40 9.01
C LEU A 11 -10.53 -6.22 7.52
N PRO A 12 -11.44 -5.63 6.73
CA PRO A 12 -11.16 -5.27 5.35
C PRO A 12 -10.10 -4.17 5.27
N GLY A 13 -9.31 -4.17 4.21
CA GLY A 13 -8.20 -3.25 4.03
C GLY A 13 -7.74 -3.10 2.59
N PHE A 14 -6.69 -2.30 2.41
CA PHE A 14 -6.00 -2.11 1.14
C PHE A 14 -4.48 -2.27 1.31
N LYS A 15 -3.83 -2.89 0.33
CA LYS A 15 -2.36 -3.03 0.25
C LYS A 15 -1.86 -2.65 -1.14
N PHE A 16 -0.57 -2.36 -1.28
CA PHE A 16 0.05 -2.08 -2.57
C PHE A 16 0.81 -3.31 -3.09
N GLY A 17 0.24 -4.00 -4.08
CA GLY A 17 0.72 -5.28 -4.57
C GLY A 17 0.82 -6.34 -3.49
N GLU A 18 1.58 -7.39 -3.77
CA GLU A 18 1.71 -8.51 -2.86
C GLU A 18 2.49 -8.14 -1.59
N SER A 19 3.57 -7.38 -1.75
CA SER A 19 4.53 -7.02 -0.68
C SER A 19 4.11 -5.80 0.15
N GLY A 20 3.01 -5.13 -0.18
CA GLY A 20 2.53 -3.96 0.55
C GLY A 20 1.92 -4.30 1.90
N LYS A 21 1.95 -3.34 2.83
CA LYS A 21 1.29 -3.45 4.13
C LYS A 21 -0.22 -3.40 3.93
N CYS A 22 -0.95 -4.30 4.60
CA CYS A 22 -2.40 -4.24 4.64
C CYS A 22 -2.85 -3.14 5.62
N PHE A 23 -3.39 -2.05 5.09
CA PHE A 23 -4.00 -0.98 5.87
C PHE A 23 -5.49 -1.29 6.04
N THR A 24 -5.88 -1.70 7.24
CA THR A 24 -7.26 -2.09 7.55
C THR A 24 -8.11 -0.88 7.95
N TYR A 25 -9.42 -1.03 7.79
CA TYR A 25 -10.43 -0.06 8.21
C TYR A 25 -11.64 -0.76 8.82
N ARG A 26 -12.42 -0.04 9.62
CA ARG A 26 -13.66 -0.56 10.19
C ARG A 26 -14.76 -0.63 9.11
N PRO A 27 -15.50 -1.74 9.00
CA PRO A 27 -16.67 -1.80 8.11
C PRO A 27 -17.63 -0.63 8.36
N GLY A 28 -18.18 -0.06 7.30
CA GLY A 28 -19.06 1.12 7.37
C GLY A 28 -18.33 2.47 7.56
N ASN A 29 -17.04 2.50 7.89
CA ASN A 29 -16.29 3.74 8.01
C ASN A 29 -15.70 4.19 6.66
N VAL A 30 -16.46 5.01 5.93
CA VAL A 30 -16.06 5.53 4.60
C VAL A 30 -14.76 6.34 4.66
N ALA A 31 -14.59 7.19 5.68
CA ALA A 31 -13.36 7.96 5.87
C ALA A 31 -12.15 7.04 6.10
N GLY A 32 -12.31 6.00 6.93
CA GLY A 32 -11.29 4.97 7.18
C GLY A 32 -10.94 4.19 5.92
N ARG A 33 -11.94 3.82 5.12
CA ARG A 33 -11.75 3.15 3.81
C ARG A 33 -10.90 4.01 2.87
N ASN A 34 -11.23 5.30 2.75
CA ASN A 34 -10.49 6.22 1.89
C ASN A 34 -9.05 6.45 2.40
N ALA A 35 -8.87 6.60 3.71
CA ALA A 35 -7.55 6.76 4.33
C ALA A 35 -6.67 5.51 4.15
N ALA A 36 -7.24 4.30 4.29
CA ALA A 36 -6.53 3.06 4.06
C ALA A 36 -6.06 2.94 2.59
N ARG A 37 -6.93 3.29 1.64
CA ARG A 37 -6.58 3.30 0.21
C ARG A 37 -5.49 4.33 -0.12
N GLU A 38 -5.55 5.51 0.49
CA GLU A 38 -4.52 6.54 0.32
C GLU A 38 -3.17 6.07 0.87
N LYS A 39 -3.14 5.46 2.06
CA LYS A 39 -1.91 4.90 2.66
C LYS A 39 -1.27 3.84 1.76
N ALA A 40 -2.06 2.94 1.18
CA ALA A 40 -1.57 1.96 0.22
C ALA A 40 -0.95 2.63 -1.02
N ASN A 41 -1.60 3.66 -1.58
CA ASN A 41 -1.05 4.40 -2.71
C ASN A 41 0.27 5.11 -2.37
N ARG A 42 0.35 5.78 -1.22
CA ARG A 42 1.58 6.45 -0.76
C ARG A 42 2.71 5.46 -0.54
N GLN A 43 2.43 4.29 0.05
CA GLN A 43 3.42 3.22 0.16
C GLN A 43 3.93 2.79 -1.24
N GLY A 44 3.03 2.66 -2.20
CA GLY A 44 3.41 2.33 -3.57
C GLY A 44 4.29 3.36 -4.25
N GLN A 45 4.05 4.64 -4.02
CA GLN A 45 4.92 5.72 -4.50
C GLN A 45 6.32 5.62 -3.86
N ALA A 46 6.39 5.40 -2.55
CA ALA A 46 7.66 5.23 -1.84
C ALA A 46 8.45 4.01 -2.34
N ILE A 47 7.77 2.87 -2.60
CA ILE A 47 8.41 1.68 -3.17
C ILE A 47 8.98 1.98 -4.56
N LYS A 48 8.22 2.67 -5.42
CA LYS A 48 8.70 3.05 -6.76
C LYS A 48 9.96 3.92 -6.68
N ILE A 49 9.94 4.95 -5.82
CA ILE A 49 11.10 5.83 -5.61
C ILE A 49 12.30 5.04 -5.11
N SER A 50 12.12 4.19 -4.10
CA SER A 50 13.19 3.35 -3.56
C SER A 50 13.74 2.37 -4.61
N GLN A 51 12.89 1.79 -5.45
CA GLN A 51 13.31 0.90 -6.54
C GLN A 51 14.13 1.64 -7.60
N THR A 52 13.78 2.88 -7.94
CA THR A 52 14.57 3.72 -8.84
C THR A 52 15.96 3.98 -8.25
N ASN A 53 16.01 4.47 -7.00
CA ASN A 53 17.28 4.78 -6.33
C ASN A 53 18.20 3.55 -6.22
N ASN A 54 17.63 2.38 -5.90
CA ASN A 54 18.41 1.14 -5.79
C ASN A 54 18.90 0.63 -7.16
N ARG A 55 18.18 0.91 -8.25
CA ARG A 55 18.64 0.56 -9.61
C ARG A 55 19.79 1.44 -10.07
N GLU A 56 19.79 2.72 -9.72
CA GLU A 56 20.92 3.62 -10.01
C GLU A 56 22.18 3.20 -9.24
N ALA A 57 22.04 2.79 -7.97
CA ALA A 57 23.16 2.28 -7.17
C ALA A 57 23.74 0.93 -7.63
N ALA A 58 23.00 0.14 -8.42
CA ALA A 58 23.44 -1.16 -8.92
C ALA A 58 24.13 -1.10 -10.30
N ASN A 59 24.14 0.07 -10.95
CA ASN A 59 24.73 0.28 -12.29
C ASN A 59 25.91 1.28 -12.28
N GLY A 60 26.45 1.63 -11.11
CA GLY A 60 27.65 2.44 -10.94
C GLY A 60 28.70 1.70 -10.14
#